data_AF-A0A392NW67-F1
#
_entry.id   AF-A0A392NW67-F1
#
_cell.length_a   1.000
_cell.length_b   1.000
_cell.length_c   1.000
_cell.angle_alpha   90.00
_cell.angle_beta   90.00
_cell.angle_gamma   90.00
#
_symmetry.space_group_name_H-M   'P 1'
#
loop_
_entity.id
_entity.type
_entity.pdbx_description
1 polymer ?
#
loop_
_entity_poly.entity_id
_entity_poly.type
_entity_poly.pdbx_seq_one_letter_code
_entity_poly.pdbx_strand_id
1 'polypeptide(L)'
;VRKETIRINWAAYPQYHAPEIFAPFILDGRHLYYVNAFENAASTMETSAVAAENIARLILSRYFGKVSVHSSNLNLKASSQEEDAHLDL
;
A
#
# COMPACT_ATOMS: atom_id res chain seq x y z
N VAL A 1 -22.93 -40.07 9.92
CA VAL A 1 -23.38 -39.32 11.12
C VAL A 1 -22.24 -38.41 11.57
N ARG A 2 -22.48 -37.10 11.74
CA ARG A 2 -21.48 -36.12 12.21
C ARG A 2 -21.14 -36.42 13.68
N LYS A 3 -19.85 -36.55 14.03
CA LYS A 3 -19.41 -36.96 15.39
C LYS A 3 -19.44 -35.84 16.42
N GLU A 4 -19.10 -34.60 16.05
CA GLU A 4 -19.28 -33.41 16.89
C GLU A 4 -19.32 -32.11 16.08
N THR A 5 -19.72 -31.02 16.75
CA THR A 5 -19.62 -29.65 16.24
C THR A 5 -18.86 -28.81 17.26
N ILE A 6 -17.73 -28.24 16.84
CA ILE A 6 -16.88 -27.39 17.68
C ILE A 6 -17.18 -25.93 17.33
N ARG A 7 -17.39 -25.09 18.35
CA ARG A 7 -17.53 -23.63 18.18
C ARG A 7 -16.22 -22.97 18.55
N ILE A 8 -15.63 -22.25 17.60
CA ILE A 8 -14.42 -21.46 17.80
C ILE A 8 -14.84 -19.99 17.79
N ASN A 9 -14.50 -19.26 18.86
CA ASN A 9 -14.60 -17.81 18.85
C ASN A 9 -13.34 -17.27 18.18
N TRP A 10 -13.50 -16.79 16.96
CA TRP A 10 -12.44 -16.07 16.25
C TRP A 10 -12.39 -14.64 16.79
N ALA A 11 -11.18 -14.12 17.02
CA ALA A 11 -11.02 -12.70 17.28
C ALA A 11 -11.60 -11.95 16.08
N ALA A 12 -12.57 -11.06 16.34
CA ALA A 12 -13.08 -10.16 15.32
C ALA A 12 -12.03 -9.08 15.01
N TYR A 13 -12.37 -8.18 14.08
CA TYR A 13 -11.55 -7.09 13.56
C TYR A 13 -10.52 -6.53 14.54
N PRO A 14 -9.28 -6.28 14.09
CA PRO A 14 -8.24 -5.72 14.94
C PRO A 14 -8.70 -4.43 15.60
N GLN A 15 -8.28 -4.20 16.85
CA GLN A 15 -8.50 -2.94 17.52
C GLN A 15 -7.38 -1.97 17.15
N TYR A 16 -7.69 -1.04 16.25
CA TYR A 16 -6.74 -0.05 15.77
C TYR A 16 -6.62 1.13 16.74
N HIS A 17 -5.38 1.54 17.02
CA HIS A 17 -5.05 2.68 17.88
C HIS A 17 -4.08 3.59 17.14
N ALA A 18 -4.36 4.90 17.14
CA ALA A 18 -3.49 5.87 16.50
C ALA A 18 -2.25 6.18 17.38
N PRO A 19 -1.08 6.49 16.77
CA PRO A 19 -0.80 6.47 15.34
C PRO A 19 -0.52 5.05 14.83
N GLU A 20 -1.01 4.75 13.64
CA GLU A 20 -0.80 3.43 13.05
C GLU A 20 0.57 3.30 12.40
N ILE A 21 1.19 2.14 12.60
CA ILE A 21 2.43 1.78 11.94
C ILE A 21 2.08 0.86 10.77
N PHE A 22 2.36 1.32 9.55
CA PHE A 22 2.17 0.52 8.35
C PHE A 22 3.33 -0.46 8.17
N ALA A 23 2.98 -1.71 7.89
CA ALA A 23 3.98 -2.70 7.53
C ALA A 23 4.57 -2.37 6.15
N PRO A 24 5.87 -2.67 5.92
CA PRO A 24 6.46 -2.50 4.60
C PRO A 24 5.83 -3.47 3.59
N PHE A 25 5.68 -3.03 2.34
CA PHE A 25 5.17 -3.88 1.25
C PHE A 25 6.11 -5.02 0.87
N ILE A 26 7.42 -4.85 1.10
CA ILE A 26 8.46 -5.83 0.79
C ILE A 26 9.06 -6.28 2.11
N LEU A 27 8.93 -7.57 2.42
CA LEU A 27 9.30 -8.10 3.74
C LEU A 27 10.75 -8.55 3.83
N ASP A 28 11.31 -9.07 2.73
CA ASP A 28 12.63 -9.71 2.71
C ASP A 28 13.62 -9.09 1.72
N GLY A 29 13.20 -8.04 1.01
CA GLY A 29 13.99 -7.39 -0.05
C GLY A 29 14.16 -8.21 -1.33
N ARG A 30 13.65 -9.44 -1.37
CA ARG A 30 13.75 -10.36 -2.51
C ARG A 30 12.41 -10.46 -3.20
N HIS A 31 11.57 -11.42 -2.79
CA HIS A 31 10.30 -11.74 -3.43
C HIS A 31 9.17 -12.08 -2.47
N LEU A 32 9.32 -11.73 -1.19
CA LEU A 32 8.23 -11.82 -0.22
C LEU A 32 7.55 -10.46 -0.06
N TYR A 33 6.26 -10.40 -0.39
CA TYR A 33 5.46 -9.18 -0.39
C TYR A 33 4.29 -9.29 0.57
N TYR A 34 4.00 -8.20 1.28
CA TYR A 34 2.85 -8.12 2.17
C TYR A 34 1.71 -7.37 1.48
N VAL A 35 0.74 -8.15 0.98
CA VAL A 35 -0.45 -7.62 0.29
C VAL A 35 -1.32 -6.77 1.21
N ASN A 36 -1.39 -7.15 2.49
CA ASN A 36 -2.23 -6.48 3.46
C ASN A 36 -1.51 -5.36 4.23
N ALA A 37 -0.47 -4.77 3.65
CA ALA A 37 0.25 -3.66 4.29
C ALA A 37 -0.66 -2.46 4.63
N PHE A 38 -1.76 -2.30 3.89
CA PHE A 38 -2.79 -1.29 4.12
C PHE A 38 -3.90 -1.72 5.10
N GLU A 39 -3.89 -2.96 5.62
CA GLU A 39 -4.96 -3.48 6.48
C GLU A 39 -5.23 -2.59 7.68
N ASN A 40 -4.15 -2.06 8.26
CA ASN A 40 -4.18 -1.14 9.38
C ASN A 40 -5.04 0.11 9.02
N ALA A 41 -4.82 0.72 7.85
CA ALA A 41 -5.62 1.88 7.41
C ALA A 41 -7.04 1.52 6.96
N ALA A 42 -7.19 0.40 6.25
CA ALA A 42 -8.45 0.02 5.61
C ALA A 42 -8.51 -1.49 5.38
N SER A 43 -9.18 -2.20 6.28
CA SER A 43 -9.44 -3.64 6.16
C SER A 43 -10.73 -3.91 5.37
N THR A 44 -10.68 -3.67 4.06
CA THR A 44 -11.75 -4.04 3.13
C THR A 44 -11.24 -5.01 2.06
N MET A 45 -12.15 -5.84 1.55
CA MET A 45 -11.84 -6.80 0.49
C MET A 45 -11.40 -6.09 -0.80
N GLU A 46 -11.94 -4.90 -1.07
CA GLU A 46 -11.57 -4.05 -2.22
C GLU A 46 -10.13 -3.56 -2.12
N THR A 47 -9.72 -3.06 -0.95
CA THR A 47 -8.33 -2.63 -0.69
C THR A 47 -7.35 -3.80 -0.90
N SER A 48 -7.74 -5.01 -0.48
CA SER A 48 -6.92 -6.21 -0.68
C SER A 48 -6.73 -6.55 -2.16
N ALA A 49 -7.79 -6.44 -2.97
CA ALA A 49 -7.71 -6.70 -4.41
C ALA A 49 -6.82 -5.69 -5.14
N VAL A 50 -6.99 -4.39 -4.84
CA VAL A 50 -6.17 -3.32 -5.42
C VAL A 50 -4.70 -3.44 -5.00
N ALA A 51 -4.43 -3.78 -3.73
CA ALA A 51 -3.07 -4.00 -3.24
C ALA A 51 -2.39 -5.19 -3.95
N ALA A 52 -3.13 -6.29 -4.16
CA ALA A 52 -2.62 -7.46 -4.88
C ALA A 52 -2.24 -7.11 -6.33
N GLU A 53 -3.08 -6.35 -7.04
CA GLU A 53 -2.77 -5.89 -8.40
C GLU A 53 -1.48 -5.05 -8.45
N ASN A 54 -1.33 -4.11 -7.53
CA ASN A 54 -0.16 -3.25 -7.46
C ASN A 54 1.12 -4.05 -7.14
N ILE A 55 1.05 -5.05 -6.27
CA ILE A 55 2.18 -5.94 -5.99
C ILE A 55 2.54 -6.78 -7.20
N ALA A 56 1.55 -7.30 -7.94
CA ALA A 56 1.83 -8.03 -9.18
C ALA A 56 2.57 -7.15 -10.20
N ARG A 57 2.15 -5.88 -10.36
CA ARG A 57 2.85 -4.89 -11.20
C ARG A 57 4.27 -4.60 -10.70
N LEU A 58 4.46 -4.48 -9.39
CA LEU A 58 5.78 -4.27 -8.77
C LEU A 58 6.72 -5.48 -8.99
N ILE A 59 6.21 -6.70 -8.88
CA ILE A 59 6.95 -7.93 -9.19
C ILE A 59 7.34 -7.91 -10.66
N LEU A 60 6.38 -7.67 -11.56
CA LEU A 60 6.63 -7.62 -12.99
C LEU A 60 7.68 -6.56 -13.35
N SER A 61 7.61 -5.37 -12.75
CA SER A 61 8.60 -4.31 -13.00
C SER A 61 9.99 -4.68 -12.49
N ARG A 62 10.11 -5.44 -11.40
CA ARG A 62 11.42 -5.90 -10.89
C ARG A 62 12.03 -7.00 -11.74
N TYR A 63 11.22 -7.95 -12.20
CA TYR A 63 11.68 -9.08 -13.00
C TYR A 63 11.95 -8.70 -14.45
N PHE A 64 11.10 -7.84 -15.04
CA PHE A 64 11.15 -7.52 -16.48
C PHE A 64 11.51 -6.06 -16.77
N GLY A 65 11.39 -5.14 -15.79
CA GLY A 65 11.70 -3.71 -15.96
C GLY A 65 13.18 -3.34 -15.88
N LYS A 66 14.10 -4.32 -15.88
CA LYS A 66 15.48 -4.10 -16.34
C LYS A 66 15.61 -4.10 -17.86
N VAL A 67 14.53 -4.35 -18.61
CA VAL A 67 14.46 -3.96 -20.02
C VAL A 67 14.16 -2.46 -20.05
N SER A 68 15.22 -1.69 -20.33
CA SER A 68 15.31 -0.23 -20.37
C SER A 68 14.00 0.48 -20.69
N VAL A 69 13.43 1.14 -19.68
CA VAL A 69 12.60 2.32 -19.90
C VAL A 69 13.46 3.50 -19.47
N HIS A 70 14.20 4.07 -20.43
CA HIS A 70 14.53 5.49 -20.36
C HIS A 70 13.19 6.23 -20.30
N SER A 71 12.70 6.46 -19.09
CA SER A 71 11.56 7.31 -18.84
C SER A 71 12.02 8.74 -19.13
N SER A 72 11.93 9.12 -20.39
CA SER A 72 12.12 10.49 -20.83
C SER A 72 11.08 11.36 -20.14
N ASN A 73 11.57 12.24 -19.26
CA ASN A 73 10.95 13.48 -18.82
C ASN A 73 9.63 13.37 -18.03
N LEU A 74 9.75 13.29 -16.71
CA LEU A 74 8.83 14.00 -15.82
C LEU A 74 9.58 15.15 -15.15
N ASN A 75 9.75 16.23 -15.92
CA ASN A 75 10.11 17.55 -15.40
C ASN A 75 8.90 18.09 -14.63
N LEU A 76 8.75 17.70 -13.35
CA LEU A 76 7.95 18.45 -12.40
C LEU A 76 8.73 19.73 -12.07
N LYS A 77 8.54 20.77 -12.89
CA LYS A 77 8.88 22.14 -12.50
C LYS A 77 7.94 22.50 -11.35
N ALA A 78 8.43 22.39 -10.12
CA ALA A 78 7.91 23.20 -9.03
C ALA A 78 8.32 24.65 -9.33
N SER A 79 7.42 25.40 -9.96
CA SER A 79 7.55 26.84 -10.07
C SER A 79 7.31 27.42 -8.67
N SER A 80 8.40 27.78 -8.01
CA SER A 80 8.41 28.80 -6.97
C SER A 80 7.92 30.11 -7.59
N GLN A 81 6.68 30.50 -7.25
CA GLN A 81 6.29 31.90 -7.32
C GLN A 81 5.97 32.33 -5.89
N GLU A 82 6.94 33.05 -5.32
CA GLU A 82 6.71 34.01 -4.25
C GLU A 82 5.71 35.04 -4.80
N GLU A 83 4.49 35.05 -4.28
CA GLU A 83 3.59 36.20 -4.39
C GLU A 83 3.54 36.88 -3.03
N ASP A 84 4.40 37.88 -2.93
CA ASP A 84 4.41 38.92 -1.93
C ASP A 84 3.24 39.89 -2.22
N ALA A 85 2.19 39.86 -1.39
CA ALA A 85 1.14 40.87 -1.40
C ALA A 85 0.53 41.03 0.00
N HIS A 86 1.21 41.85 0.78
CA HIS A 86 0.68 42.64 1.90
C HIS A 86 -0.53 43.48 1.44
N LEU A 87 -1.66 43.42 2.17
CA LEU A 87 -2.47 44.57 2.66
C LEU A 87 -3.84 44.14 3.23
N ASP A 88 -4.01 44.43 4.53
CA ASP A 88 -5.19 44.81 5.31
C ASP A 88 -6.61 44.69 4.71
N LEU A 89 -7.46 43.86 5.35
CA LEU A 89 -8.66 44.31 6.08
C LEU A 89 -9.17 43.21 7.03
#